data_AF-A0A5C2CYJ2-F1
#
_entry.id   AF-A0A5C2CYJ2-F1
#
_cell.length_a   1.000
_cell.length_b   1.000
_cell.length_c   1.000
_cell.angle_alpha   90.00
_cell.angle_beta   90.00
_cell.angle_gamma   90.00
#
_symmetry.space_group_name_H-M   'P 1'
#
loop_
_entity.id
_entity.type
_entity.pdbx_description
1 polymer ?
#
loop_
_entity_poly.entity_id
_entity_poly.type
_entity_poly.pdbx_seq_one_letter_code
_entity_poly.pdbx_strand_id
1 'polypeptide(L)'
;MNDAGGFYNLSSAPGSVFEGNYIRMPEPSTALRGGLYFDEGSRYWTVRDNVLDVERAQLFNQRPNNHTGDNTYVDNWVVGASADFAGRGNVVSGSVQLGRGETVPPKAARIIYNSGVSPRLRDAPDPTRPELAVEMSAESDAVEPGSNVTATAKLTNLSEDLVLSGLRLTATVPEGWRVSPAGNTPASLKPGRTSSVELVVTAPATASVPIDAGTVRVTVDYSVYGTRNSGSGRVTALVVSPLTSLSSFGSVPSTFGELAGVYAIHNAGADIWGGGGQNDDEYGTVYSPDAAHDGSVVTVRVDAVEEINPWTKAGLVLRNDVTAARQGQGYVVMVATPGNGVSLQWDSNADGLLDQWRQTGGVTAPVWLRLARSGDRVTGSYSNDGTTWTQLGAPVTLTGAAADQDAGMIYTSHSTQAGQATFSEFSID
;
A
#
# COMPACT_ATOMS: atom_id res chain seq x y z
N MET A 1 0.98 -31.15 10.49
CA MET A 1 0.37 -31.04 9.15
C MET A 1 -0.51 -29.82 9.22
N ASN A 2 -0.03 -28.69 8.69
CA ASN A 2 -0.76 -27.41 8.77
C ASN A 2 -1.22 -26.99 7.37
N ASP A 3 -1.28 -27.95 6.43
CA ASP A 3 -1.56 -27.73 5.01
C ASP A 3 -3.07 -27.66 4.73
N ALA A 4 -3.90 -27.53 5.76
CA ALA A 4 -5.35 -27.48 5.61
C ALA A 4 -5.84 -26.04 5.44
N GLY A 5 -6.63 -25.82 4.38
CA GLY A 5 -7.38 -24.60 4.12
C GLY A 5 -8.85 -24.90 3.79
N GLY A 6 -9.65 -23.85 3.58
CA GLY A 6 -11.04 -23.97 3.13
C GLY A 6 -11.16 -24.60 1.74
N PHE A 7 -10.09 -24.50 0.94
CA PHE A 7 -9.86 -25.30 -0.26
C PHE A 7 -8.42 -25.80 -0.25
N TYR A 8 -8.22 -27.07 -0.59
CA TYR A 8 -6.91 -27.70 -0.70
C TYR A 8 -6.82 -28.58 -1.95
N ASN A 9 -5.70 -28.49 -2.66
CA ASN A 9 -5.43 -29.30 -3.84
C ASN A 9 -3.97 -29.77 -3.85
N LEU A 10 -3.73 -30.96 -4.43
CA LEU A 10 -2.43 -31.64 -4.47
C LEU A 10 -2.02 -32.07 -5.88
N SER A 11 -2.80 -31.73 -6.91
CA SER A 11 -2.65 -32.35 -8.24
C SER A 11 -2.89 -31.36 -9.36
N SER A 12 -2.23 -31.59 -10.49
CA SER A 12 -2.46 -30.81 -11.70
C SER A 12 -3.91 -30.91 -12.12
N ALA A 13 -4.55 -29.78 -12.41
CA ALA A 13 -5.95 -29.74 -12.77
C ALA A 13 -6.20 -28.80 -13.97
N PRO A 14 -5.68 -29.14 -15.17
CA PRO A 14 -5.81 -28.27 -16.34
C PRO A 14 -7.26 -27.93 -16.67
N GLY A 15 -7.54 -26.65 -16.84
CA GLY A 15 -8.88 -26.14 -17.15
C GLY A 15 -9.84 -26.11 -15.95
N SER A 16 -9.36 -26.44 -14.74
CA SER A 16 -10.19 -26.33 -13.54
C SER A 16 -10.29 -24.88 -13.07
N VAL A 17 -11.48 -24.51 -12.61
CA VAL A 17 -11.81 -23.15 -12.18
C VAL A 17 -12.30 -23.18 -10.73
N PHE A 18 -11.72 -22.33 -9.89
CA PHE A 18 -12.20 -22.05 -8.54
C PHE A 18 -12.69 -20.60 -8.50
N GLU A 19 -14.01 -20.42 -8.43
CA GLU A 19 -14.63 -19.09 -8.57
C GLU A 19 -15.82 -18.81 -7.67
N GLY A 20 -15.99 -17.53 -7.33
CA GLY A 20 -17.18 -17.02 -6.65
C GLY A 20 -17.28 -17.40 -5.17
N ASN A 21 -16.17 -17.75 -4.51
CA ASN A 21 -16.18 -18.26 -3.14
C ASN A 21 -15.92 -17.16 -2.13
N TYR A 22 -16.68 -17.16 -1.03
CA TYR A 22 -16.33 -16.43 0.19
C TYR A 22 -15.86 -17.42 1.25
N ILE A 23 -14.55 -17.43 1.53
CA ILE A 23 -13.95 -18.25 2.57
C ILE A 23 -13.62 -17.35 3.75
N ARG A 24 -14.31 -17.56 4.86
CA ARG A 24 -14.15 -16.78 6.09
C ARG A 24 -13.60 -17.66 7.21
N MET A 25 -12.48 -17.25 7.80
CA MET A 25 -11.88 -17.90 8.97
C MET A 25 -11.68 -16.85 10.08
N PRO A 26 -12.66 -16.67 10.97
CA PRO A 26 -12.70 -15.52 11.88
C PRO A 26 -11.84 -15.65 13.15
N GLU A 27 -11.24 -16.81 13.44
CA GLU A 27 -10.44 -17.01 14.65
C GLU A 27 -8.94 -17.16 14.33
N PRO A 28 -8.03 -16.64 15.20
CA PRO A 28 -6.58 -16.88 15.13
C PRO A 28 -6.28 -18.35 15.43
N SER A 29 -6.55 -19.23 14.48
CA SER A 29 -6.06 -20.59 14.58
C SER A 29 -4.58 -20.56 14.18
N THR A 30 -3.70 -20.88 15.13
CA THR A 30 -2.28 -21.12 14.86
C THR A 30 -2.06 -22.39 14.01
N ALA A 31 -3.12 -23.16 13.79
CA ALA A 31 -3.10 -24.48 13.15
C ALA A 31 -3.37 -24.47 11.64
N LEU A 32 -4.20 -23.56 11.12
CA LEU A 32 -4.61 -23.55 9.70
C LEU A 32 -3.83 -22.49 8.92
N ARG A 33 -3.20 -22.91 7.83
CA ARG A 33 -2.53 -22.02 6.87
C ARG A 33 -3.46 -21.83 5.66
N GLY A 34 -4.01 -20.63 5.52
CA GLY A 34 -4.68 -20.20 4.30
C GLY A 34 -6.17 -20.57 4.20
N GLY A 35 -6.97 -19.64 3.68
CA GLY A 35 -8.32 -19.95 3.20
C GLY A 35 -8.29 -20.87 1.97
N LEU A 36 -7.28 -20.72 1.12
CA LEU A 36 -7.07 -21.41 -0.16
C LEU A 36 -5.61 -21.86 -0.23
N TYR A 37 -5.31 -23.13 -0.48
CA TYR A 37 -3.93 -23.62 -0.56
C TYR A 37 -3.71 -24.66 -1.68
N PHE A 38 -2.88 -24.31 -2.65
CA PHE A 38 -2.38 -25.20 -3.71
C PHE A 38 -1.04 -25.80 -3.33
N ASP A 39 -0.97 -27.12 -3.22
CA ASP A 39 0.21 -27.82 -2.72
C ASP A 39 0.82 -28.78 -3.76
N GLU A 40 2.01 -29.31 -3.45
CA GLU A 40 2.90 -30.25 -4.16
C GLU A 40 2.77 -30.40 -5.70
N GLY A 41 1.62 -30.86 -6.21
CA GLY A 41 1.36 -31.09 -7.63
C GLY A 41 0.40 -30.10 -8.31
N SER A 42 -0.12 -29.12 -7.58
CA SER A 42 -1.18 -28.21 -8.02
C SER A 42 -0.73 -27.25 -9.11
N ARG A 43 -1.32 -27.38 -10.30
CA ARG A 43 -1.02 -26.54 -11.47
C ARG A 43 -2.25 -26.30 -12.34
N TYR A 44 -2.17 -25.23 -13.14
CA TYR A 44 -3.10 -24.91 -14.22
C TYR A 44 -4.54 -24.63 -13.76
N TRP A 45 -4.68 -24.17 -12.52
CA TRP A 45 -5.95 -23.66 -12.02
C TRP A 45 -6.18 -22.23 -12.49
N THR A 46 -7.43 -21.92 -12.84
CA THR A 46 -7.92 -20.55 -12.85
C THR A 46 -8.63 -20.27 -11.53
N VAL A 47 -8.09 -19.34 -10.76
CA VAL A 47 -8.60 -18.93 -9.46
C VAL A 47 -9.10 -17.50 -9.61
N ARG A 48 -10.41 -17.31 -9.59
CA ARG A 48 -10.96 -15.97 -9.85
C ARG A 48 -12.15 -15.60 -9.01
N ASP A 49 -12.34 -14.32 -8.77
CA ASP A 49 -13.58 -13.82 -8.15
C ASP A 49 -13.82 -14.46 -6.76
N ASN A 50 -12.77 -14.62 -5.96
CA ASN A 50 -12.87 -15.19 -4.61
C ASN A 50 -12.54 -14.13 -3.54
N VAL A 51 -13.21 -14.22 -2.41
CA VAL A 51 -12.94 -13.41 -1.22
C VAL A 51 -12.44 -14.32 -0.11
N LEU A 52 -11.21 -14.08 0.36
CA LEU A 52 -10.57 -14.79 1.45
C LEU A 52 -10.45 -13.85 2.66
N ASP A 53 -11.38 -13.93 3.60
CA ASP A 53 -11.35 -13.17 4.86
C ASP A 53 -10.69 -14.03 5.94
N VAL A 54 -9.38 -13.87 6.07
CA VAL A 54 -8.48 -14.74 6.83
C VAL A 54 -7.38 -13.90 7.50
N GLU A 55 -6.80 -14.41 8.59
CA GLU A 55 -5.66 -13.75 9.27
C GLU A 55 -4.30 -14.13 8.71
N ARG A 56 -4.25 -15.27 8.01
CA ARG A 56 -3.07 -15.76 7.33
C ARG A 56 -3.49 -16.36 6.00
N ALA A 57 -2.97 -15.79 4.91
CA ALA A 57 -3.13 -16.36 3.59
C ALA A 57 -1.82 -17.01 3.15
N GLN A 58 -1.93 -18.26 2.71
CA GLN A 58 -0.86 -18.95 2.00
C GLN A 58 -1.52 -19.61 0.81
N LEU A 59 -1.39 -19.02 -0.38
CA LEU A 59 -2.17 -19.43 -1.56
C LEU A 59 -1.61 -20.68 -2.23
N PHE A 60 -0.30 -20.86 -2.18
CA PHE A 60 0.36 -22.01 -2.76
C PHE A 60 1.68 -22.34 -2.05
N ASN A 61 2.17 -23.56 -2.24
CA ASN A 61 3.42 -24.01 -1.68
C ASN A 61 4.62 -23.39 -2.43
N GLN A 62 5.42 -22.60 -1.73
CA GLN A 62 6.56 -21.86 -2.27
C GLN A 62 7.90 -22.60 -2.19
N ARG A 63 7.93 -23.92 -1.90
CA ARG A 63 9.18 -24.69 -1.80
C ARG A 63 9.76 -25.09 -3.16
N PRO A 64 11.04 -24.83 -3.47
CA PRO A 64 11.63 -24.99 -4.82
C PRO A 64 11.61 -26.41 -5.39
N ASN A 65 11.42 -27.42 -4.54
CA ASN A 65 11.43 -28.82 -4.91
C ASN A 65 10.04 -29.42 -5.20
N ASN A 66 8.99 -28.59 -5.25
CA ASN A 66 7.65 -29.04 -5.62
C ASN A 66 7.28 -28.68 -7.06
N HIS A 67 6.16 -29.20 -7.53
CA HIS A 67 5.60 -28.92 -8.86
C HIS A 67 4.40 -27.96 -8.79
N THR A 68 4.29 -27.16 -7.74
CA THR A 68 3.21 -26.17 -7.58
C THR A 68 3.48 -24.91 -8.39
N GLY A 69 2.48 -24.41 -9.14
CA GLY A 69 2.65 -23.19 -9.94
C GLY A 69 1.75 -23.13 -11.16
N ASP A 70 2.10 -22.27 -12.12
CA ASP A 70 1.35 -22.05 -13.38
C ASP A 70 -0.16 -21.84 -13.18
N ASN A 71 -0.55 -21.22 -12.07
CA ASN A 71 -1.95 -20.90 -11.78
C ASN A 71 -2.26 -19.47 -12.27
N THR A 72 -3.49 -19.23 -12.66
CA THR A 72 -3.96 -17.91 -13.07
C THR A 72 -4.88 -17.34 -11.99
N TYR A 73 -4.46 -16.26 -11.33
CA TYR A 73 -5.24 -15.56 -10.31
C TYR A 73 -5.84 -14.28 -10.92
N VAL A 74 -7.16 -14.17 -10.93
CA VAL A 74 -7.88 -13.00 -11.49
C VAL A 74 -8.87 -12.45 -10.46
N ASP A 75 -8.80 -11.18 -10.11
CA ASP A 75 -9.81 -10.53 -9.24
C ASP A 75 -10.10 -11.31 -7.94
N ASN A 76 -9.07 -11.71 -7.20
CA ASN A 76 -9.24 -12.29 -5.87
C ASN A 76 -8.96 -11.24 -4.79
N TRP A 77 -9.72 -11.25 -3.70
CA TRP A 77 -9.59 -10.30 -2.59
C TRP A 77 -9.22 -11.03 -1.31
N VAL A 78 -8.03 -10.74 -0.76
CA VAL A 78 -7.62 -11.26 0.55
C VAL A 78 -7.81 -10.16 1.58
N VAL A 79 -8.68 -10.39 2.56
CA VAL A 79 -8.99 -9.42 3.61
C VAL A 79 -8.32 -9.83 4.91
N GLY A 80 -7.47 -8.96 5.45
CA GLY A 80 -6.87 -9.12 6.78
C GLY A 80 -5.58 -9.94 6.86
N ALA A 81 -5.01 -10.34 5.72
CA ALA A 81 -3.74 -11.06 5.66
C ALA A 81 -2.89 -10.65 4.46
N SER A 82 -1.57 -10.74 4.61
CA SER A 82 -0.64 -10.73 3.48
C SER A 82 -0.82 -12.00 2.66
N ALA A 83 -0.79 -11.88 1.32
CA ALA A 83 -0.96 -12.99 0.38
C ALA A 83 -0.06 -12.84 -0.84
N ASP A 84 0.88 -13.74 -1.00
CA ASP A 84 1.68 -13.79 -2.21
C ASP A 84 0.95 -14.61 -3.29
N PHE A 85 0.64 -13.95 -4.41
CA PHE A 85 0.05 -14.56 -5.60
C PHE A 85 1.11 -14.90 -6.67
N ALA A 86 2.27 -14.25 -6.61
CA ALA A 86 3.23 -14.18 -7.70
C ALA A 86 4.30 -15.29 -7.60
N GLY A 87 5.13 -15.42 -8.64
CA GLY A 87 6.16 -16.46 -8.73
C GLY A 87 5.62 -17.82 -9.20
N ARG A 88 6.50 -18.82 -9.32
CA ARG A 88 6.15 -20.20 -9.77
C ARG A 88 5.47 -20.29 -11.15
N GLY A 89 5.64 -19.30 -12.02
CA GLY A 89 4.92 -19.25 -13.30
C GLY A 89 3.45 -18.84 -13.18
N ASN A 90 3.01 -18.42 -11.98
CA ASN A 90 1.67 -17.89 -11.80
C ASN A 90 1.48 -16.59 -12.59
N VAL A 91 0.28 -16.41 -13.11
CA VAL A 91 -0.17 -15.18 -13.76
C VAL A 91 -1.18 -14.52 -12.84
N VAL A 92 -0.99 -13.24 -12.52
CA VAL A 92 -1.83 -12.52 -11.55
C VAL A 92 -2.36 -11.24 -12.19
N SER A 93 -3.67 -11.02 -12.09
CA SER A 93 -4.31 -9.76 -12.51
C SER A 93 -5.47 -9.42 -11.57
N GLY A 94 -5.64 -8.14 -11.24
CA GLY A 94 -6.78 -7.64 -10.43
C GLY A 94 -6.93 -8.22 -9.01
N SER A 95 -6.04 -9.13 -8.59
CA SER A 95 -6.07 -9.73 -7.27
C SER A 95 -5.37 -8.82 -6.28
N VAL A 96 -6.04 -8.46 -5.19
CA VAL A 96 -5.60 -7.44 -4.23
C VAL A 96 -5.71 -7.91 -2.79
N GLN A 97 -4.83 -7.39 -1.95
CA GLN A 97 -4.90 -7.52 -0.49
C GLN A 97 -5.60 -6.29 0.08
N LEU A 98 -6.43 -6.50 1.10
CA LEU A 98 -7.19 -5.47 1.79
C LEU A 98 -6.93 -5.58 3.29
N GLY A 99 -6.68 -4.45 3.95
CA GLY A 99 -6.62 -4.39 5.41
C GLY A 99 -7.95 -4.73 6.08
N ARG A 100 -7.93 -5.18 7.34
CA ARG A 100 -9.18 -5.36 8.11
C ARG A 100 -9.90 -4.02 8.23
N GLY A 101 -11.19 -4.00 7.87
CA GLY A 101 -12.01 -2.78 7.90
C GLY A 101 -11.85 -1.87 6.66
N GLU A 102 -11.09 -2.29 5.65
CA GLU A 102 -11.18 -1.69 4.31
C GLU A 102 -12.50 -2.04 3.63
N THR A 103 -12.96 -1.11 2.78
CA THR A 103 -14.12 -1.33 1.93
C THR A 103 -13.74 -2.35 0.86
N VAL A 104 -14.45 -3.48 0.85
CA VAL A 104 -14.30 -4.45 -0.24
C VAL A 104 -14.94 -3.90 -1.54
N PRO A 105 -14.33 -4.12 -2.71
CA PRO A 105 -14.91 -3.70 -3.98
C PRO A 105 -16.31 -4.29 -4.21
N PRO A 106 -17.20 -3.64 -4.99
CA PRO A 106 -18.57 -4.12 -5.21
C PRO A 106 -18.67 -5.56 -5.71
N LYS A 107 -17.71 -6.02 -6.51
CA LYS A 107 -17.64 -7.40 -7.01
C LYS A 107 -17.38 -8.39 -5.87
N ALA A 108 -16.43 -8.10 -4.99
CA ALA A 108 -16.18 -8.83 -3.75
C ALA A 108 -17.41 -8.81 -2.82
N ALA A 109 -18.01 -7.64 -2.62
CA ALA A 109 -19.21 -7.49 -1.79
C ALA A 109 -20.36 -8.35 -2.29
N ARG A 110 -20.55 -8.47 -3.61
CA ARG A 110 -21.55 -9.35 -4.23
C ARG A 110 -21.29 -10.82 -3.91
N ILE A 111 -20.03 -11.26 -3.98
CA ILE A 111 -19.64 -12.65 -3.64
C ILE A 111 -19.95 -12.94 -2.18
N ILE A 112 -19.57 -12.03 -1.27
CA ILE A 112 -19.89 -12.13 0.16
C ILE A 112 -21.42 -12.23 0.35
N TYR A 113 -22.17 -11.30 -0.26
CA TYR A 113 -23.63 -11.27 -0.16
C TYR A 113 -24.29 -12.55 -0.65
N ASN A 114 -23.82 -13.14 -1.76
CA ASN A 114 -24.41 -14.35 -2.34
C ASN A 114 -23.98 -15.66 -1.65
N SER A 115 -22.96 -15.61 -0.79
CA SER A 115 -22.42 -16.80 -0.12
C SER A 115 -23.36 -17.37 0.95
N GLY A 116 -23.14 -18.64 1.31
CA GLY A 116 -23.90 -19.32 2.37
C GLY A 116 -25.33 -19.65 1.95
N VAL A 117 -26.31 -19.41 2.84
CA VAL A 117 -27.72 -19.58 2.52
C VAL A 117 -28.09 -18.59 1.41
N SER A 118 -28.68 -19.10 0.32
CA SER A 118 -29.12 -18.28 -0.81
C SER A 118 -29.93 -17.07 -0.32
N PRO A 119 -29.69 -15.85 -0.83
CA PRO A 119 -30.37 -14.65 -0.35
C PRO A 119 -31.90 -14.77 -0.25
N ARG A 120 -32.53 -15.43 -1.23
CA ARG A 120 -33.99 -15.64 -1.27
C ARG A 120 -34.54 -16.52 -0.15
N LEU A 121 -33.67 -17.29 0.49
CA LEU A 121 -34.00 -18.22 1.58
C LEU A 121 -33.68 -17.62 2.96
N ARG A 122 -33.20 -16.37 3.03
CA ARG A 122 -32.95 -15.67 4.29
C ARG A 122 -34.23 -15.04 4.80
N ASP A 123 -34.50 -15.24 6.08
CA ASP A 123 -35.66 -14.71 6.81
C ASP A 123 -35.31 -13.51 7.70
N ALA A 124 -34.02 -13.18 7.84
CA ALA A 124 -33.52 -12.04 8.57
C ALA A 124 -32.26 -11.44 7.89
N PRO A 125 -31.91 -10.17 8.18
CA PRO A 125 -30.64 -9.60 7.74
C PRO A 125 -29.46 -10.39 8.31
N ASP A 126 -28.40 -10.55 7.51
CA ASP A 126 -27.14 -11.11 7.95
C ASP A 126 -26.07 -10.01 7.95
N PRO A 127 -25.66 -9.49 9.13
CA PRO A 127 -24.66 -8.43 9.22
C PRO A 127 -23.31 -8.79 8.60
N THR A 128 -23.02 -10.08 8.42
CA THR A 128 -21.79 -10.57 7.78
C THR A 128 -21.91 -10.67 6.26
N ARG A 129 -23.12 -10.48 5.72
CA ARG A 129 -23.47 -10.53 4.29
C ARG A 129 -24.45 -9.40 3.96
N PRO A 130 -24.05 -8.12 4.10
CA PRO A 130 -24.95 -6.99 3.95
C PRO A 130 -25.50 -6.86 2.52
N GLU A 131 -26.76 -6.41 2.40
CA GLU A 131 -27.42 -6.18 1.11
C GLU A 131 -26.89 -4.92 0.39
N LEU A 132 -26.20 -4.02 1.09
CA LEU A 132 -25.72 -2.75 0.55
C LEU A 132 -24.21 -2.74 0.43
N ALA A 133 -23.69 -2.52 -0.79
CA ALA A 133 -22.31 -2.10 -1.00
C ALA A 133 -22.23 -0.56 -1.09
N VAL A 134 -21.26 0.02 -0.38
CA VAL A 134 -20.95 1.46 -0.41
C VAL A 134 -19.51 1.61 -0.89
N GLU A 135 -19.34 1.99 -2.15
CA GLU A 135 -18.04 2.29 -2.76
C GLU A 135 -17.81 3.80 -2.70
N MET A 136 -16.60 4.22 -2.30
CA MET A 136 -16.23 5.63 -2.23
C MET A 136 -15.10 5.92 -3.20
N SER A 137 -15.16 7.08 -3.85
CA SER A 137 -14.08 7.63 -4.68
C SER A 137 -13.97 9.14 -4.48
N ALA A 138 -12.84 9.72 -4.85
CA ALA A 138 -12.61 11.16 -4.90
C ALA A 138 -12.13 11.56 -6.30
N GLU A 139 -12.43 12.78 -6.74
CA GLU A 139 -11.98 13.30 -8.04
C GLU A 139 -10.48 13.58 -8.10
N SER A 140 -9.87 13.84 -6.94
CA SER A 140 -8.44 13.99 -6.78
C SER A 140 -8.01 13.37 -5.47
N ASP A 141 -6.88 12.66 -5.51
CA ASP A 141 -6.27 12.08 -4.32
C ASP A 141 -5.45 13.11 -3.53
N ALA A 142 -5.12 14.27 -4.14
CA ALA A 142 -4.36 15.35 -3.53
C ALA A 142 -4.94 16.74 -3.87
N VAL A 143 -5.06 17.61 -2.86
CA VAL A 143 -5.56 18.98 -3.00
C VAL A 143 -4.76 19.96 -2.15
N GLU A 144 -4.80 21.25 -2.50
CA GLU A 144 -4.21 22.31 -1.68
C GLU A 144 -5.07 22.61 -0.44
N PRO A 145 -4.49 23.18 0.64
CA PRO A 145 -5.24 23.62 1.82
C PRO A 145 -6.42 24.53 1.47
N GLY A 146 -7.56 24.31 2.13
CA GLY A 146 -8.80 25.06 1.92
C GLY A 146 -9.57 24.73 0.63
N SER A 147 -9.02 23.88 -0.24
CA SER A 147 -9.70 23.45 -1.47
C SER A 147 -10.86 22.49 -1.18
N ASN A 148 -11.81 22.45 -2.12
CA ASN A 148 -12.88 21.46 -2.14
C ASN A 148 -12.48 20.27 -3.01
N VAL A 149 -12.80 19.07 -2.55
CA VAL A 149 -12.75 17.82 -3.32
C VAL A 149 -14.15 17.22 -3.38
N THR A 150 -14.57 16.79 -4.56
CA THR A 150 -15.81 16.02 -4.71
C THR A 150 -15.51 14.56 -4.40
N ALA A 151 -16.16 14.03 -3.38
CA ALA A 151 -16.19 12.60 -3.10
C ALA A 151 -17.53 12.00 -3.53
N THR A 152 -17.51 10.82 -4.12
CA THR A 152 -18.72 10.12 -4.58
C THR A 152 -18.93 8.86 -3.74
N ALA A 153 -20.12 8.74 -3.14
CA ALA A 153 -20.60 7.52 -2.52
C ALA A 153 -21.52 6.76 -3.49
N LYS A 154 -21.04 5.66 -4.04
CA LYS A 154 -21.80 4.79 -4.95
C LYS A 154 -22.44 3.64 -4.17
N LEU A 155 -23.76 3.71 -4.07
CA LEU A 155 -24.61 2.79 -3.32
C LEU A 155 -25.14 1.73 -4.27
N THR A 156 -24.86 0.45 -4.01
CA THR A 156 -25.35 -0.66 -4.84
C THR A 156 -26.16 -1.63 -3.98
N ASN A 157 -27.43 -1.84 -4.37
CA ASN A 157 -28.26 -2.89 -3.80
C ASN A 157 -27.81 -4.25 -4.36
N LEU A 158 -27.27 -5.08 -3.48
CA LEU A 158 -26.80 -6.42 -3.76
C LEU A 158 -27.92 -7.47 -3.77
N SER A 159 -29.09 -7.13 -3.25
CA SER A 159 -30.25 -8.01 -3.34
C SER A 159 -30.84 -8.04 -4.76
N GLU A 160 -31.41 -9.19 -5.13
CA GLU A 160 -32.13 -9.41 -6.39
C GLU A 160 -33.65 -9.31 -6.24
N ASP A 161 -34.16 -9.27 -5.01
CA ASP A 161 -35.58 -9.35 -4.67
C ASP A 161 -36.03 -8.34 -3.61
N LEU A 162 -35.11 -7.77 -2.84
CA LEU A 162 -35.42 -6.80 -1.79
C LEU A 162 -35.19 -5.36 -2.26
N VAL A 163 -36.17 -4.50 -1.98
CA VAL A 163 -35.99 -3.05 -2.06
C VAL A 163 -35.36 -2.58 -0.75
N LEU A 164 -34.22 -1.89 -0.82
CA LEU A 164 -33.68 -1.18 0.34
C LEU A 164 -34.48 0.12 0.50
N SER A 165 -34.97 0.40 1.70
CA SER A 165 -35.83 1.56 1.97
C SER A 165 -35.28 2.41 3.13
N GLY A 166 -35.69 3.67 3.18
CA GLY A 166 -35.28 4.59 4.23
C GLY A 166 -33.78 4.88 4.25
N LEU A 167 -33.15 4.94 3.06
CA LEU A 167 -31.70 5.16 3.02
C LEU A 167 -31.38 6.55 3.56
N ARG A 168 -30.44 6.61 4.51
CA ARG A 168 -29.95 7.86 5.09
C ARG A 168 -28.44 7.82 5.15
N LEU A 169 -27.80 8.75 4.45
CA LEU A 169 -26.36 8.90 4.43
C LEU A 169 -25.92 9.85 5.56
N THR A 170 -24.89 9.44 6.29
CA THR A 170 -24.13 10.28 7.22
C THR A 170 -22.67 10.23 6.82
N ALA A 171 -22.02 11.38 6.71
CA ALA A 171 -20.59 11.49 6.43
C ALA A 171 -19.86 12.05 7.65
N THR A 172 -18.66 11.55 7.89
CA THR A 172 -17.75 12.01 8.94
C THR A 172 -16.36 12.24 8.33
N VAL A 173 -15.67 13.27 8.83
CA VAL A 173 -14.33 13.66 8.40
C VAL A 173 -13.48 13.96 9.64
N PRO A 174 -12.14 13.97 9.52
CA PRO A 174 -11.26 14.30 10.65
C PRO A 174 -11.42 15.76 11.11
N GLU A 175 -10.77 16.09 12.22
CA GLU A 175 -10.72 17.46 12.73
C GLU A 175 -10.15 18.42 11.67
N GLY A 176 -10.69 19.65 11.60
CA GLY A 176 -10.28 20.67 10.63
C GLY A 176 -10.91 20.52 9.23
N TRP A 177 -11.32 19.31 8.85
CA TRP A 177 -12.03 19.04 7.60
C TRP A 177 -13.51 19.37 7.72
N ARG A 178 -14.16 19.65 6.59
CA ARG A 178 -15.64 19.78 6.51
C ARG A 178 -16.19 18.88 5.42
N VAL A 179 -17.41 18.42 5.60
CA VAL A 179 -18.15 17.68 4.57
C VAL A 179 -19.60 18.14 4.53
N SER A 180 -20.12 18.31 3.33
CA SER A 180 -21.53 18.59 3.09
C SER A 180 -22.04 17.74 1.92
N PRO A 181 -23.25 17.15 2.02
CA PRO A 181 -23.87 16.51 0.87
C PRO A 181 -24.10 17.52 -0.25
N ALA A 182 -23.65 17.18 -1.46
CA ALA A 182 -23.97 17.93 -2.67
C ALA A 182 -25.19 17.33 -3.41
N GLY A 183 -25.46 16.04 -3.19
CA GLY A 183 -26.61 15.32 -3.75
C GLY A 183 -27.62 14.80 -2.71
N ASN A 184 -28.81 14.45 -3.17
CA ASN A 184 -29.83 13.80 -2.33
C ASN A 184 -29.57 12.30 -2.23
N THR A 185 -29.64 11.75 -1.01
CA THR A 185 -29.67 10.30 -0.81
C THR A 185 -31.03 9.76 -1.32
N PRO A 186 -31.05 8.70 -2.16
CA PRO A 186 -32.31 8.15 -2.65
C PRO A 186 -33.11 7.53 -1.50
N ALA A 187 -34.42 7.81 -1.39
CA ALA A 187 -35.25 7.25 -0.32
C ALA A 187 -35.37 5.71 -0.36
N SER A 188 -35.18 5.11 -1.55
CA SER A 188 -35.19 3.66 -1.75
C SER A 188 -34.27 3.26 -2.91
N LEU A 189 -33.74 2.04 -2.87
CA LEU A 189 -32.93 1.46 -3.93
C LEU A 189 -33.50 0.09 -4.34
N LYS A 190 -33.98 0.00 -5.58
CA LYS A 190 -34.56 -1.24 -6.14
C LYS A 190 -33.50 -2.36 -6.26
N PRO A 191 -33.91 -3.63 -6.30
CA PRO A 191 -32.99 -4.75 -6.46
C PRO A 191 -32.02 -4.57 -7.63
N GLY A 192 -30.74 -4.87 -7.38
CA GLY A 192 -29.66 -4.78 -8.37
C GLY A 192 -29.35 -3.38 -8.89
N ARG A 193 -29.98 -2.31 -8.37
CA ARG A 193 -29.73 -0.93 -8.83
C ARG A 193 -28.61 -0.26 -8.04
N THR A 194 -28.00 0.71 -8.72
CA THR A 194 -26.98 1.58 -8.17
C THR A 194 -27.44 3.03 -8.20
N SER A 195 -27.00 3.82 -7.23
CA SER A 195 -27.18 5.27 -7.17
C SER A 195 -25.91 5.91 -6.60
N SER A 196 -25.60 7.13 -7.01
CA SER A 196 -24.45 7.88 -6.50
C SER A 196 -24.92 9.10 -5.71
N VAL A 197 -24.22 9.38 -4.61
CA VAL A 197 -24.40 10.59 -3.81
C VAL A 197 -23.07 11.33 -3.77
N GLU A 198 -23.06 12.57 -4.26
CA GLU A 198 -21.89 13.44 -4.21
C GLU A 198 -21.81 14.16 -2.87
N LEU A 199 -20.58 14.29 -2.37
CA LEU A 199 -20.20 14.99 -1.16
C LEU A 199 -19.14 16.03 -1.54
N VAL A 200 -19.33 17.27 -1.10
CA VAL A 200 -18.26 18.27 -1.13
C VAL A 200 -17.51 18.17 0.18
N VAL A 201 -16.24 17.84 0.08
CA VAL A 201 -15.31 17.73 1.20
C VAL A 201 -14.34 18.90 1.11
N THR A 202 -14.22 19.69 2.17
CA THR A 202 -13.33 20.85 2.22
C THR A 202 -12.15 20.53 3.10
N ALA A 203 -10.94 20.67 2.55
CA ALA A 203 -9.69 20.55 3.26
C ALA A 203 -9.55 21.63 4.37
N PRO A 204 -8.75 21.39 5.42
CA PRO A 204 -8.40 22.41 6.38
C PRO A 204 -7.80 23.63 5.68
N ALA A 205 -8.18 24.84 6.11
CA ALA A 205 -7.74 26.08 5.46
C ALA A 205 -6.22 26.34 5.59
N THR A 206 -5.59 25.71 6.58
CA THR A 206 -4.16 25.83 6.85
C THR A 206 -3.58 24.43 7.01
N ALA A 207 -2.48 24.14 6.32
CA ALA A 207 -1.71 22.93 6.57
C ALA A 207 -0.84 23.10 7.82
N SER A 208 -0.75 22.03 8.62
CA SER A 208 0.18 21.93 9.75
C SER A 208 1.33 20.98 9.48
N VAL A 209 1.23 20.18 8.41
CA VAL A 209 2.25 19.22 7.95
C VAL A 209 2.33 19.27 6.41
N PRO A 210 3.43 18.79 5.80
CA PRO A 210 3.60 18.88 4.35
C PRO A 210 2.54 18.09 3.56
N ILE A 211 2.17 16.90 4.04
CA ILE A 211 1.05 16.10 3.52
C ILE A 211 0.21 15.64 4.72
N ASP A 212 -1.07 16.00 4.73
CA ASP A 212 -2.07 15.55 5.69
C ASP A 212 -3.11 14.65 5.02
N ALA A 213 -3.55 13.59 5.69
CA ALA A 213 -4.50 12.61 5.14
C ALA A 213 -5.87 12.72 5.81
N GLY A 214 -6.88 13.10 5.04
CA GLY A 214 -8.27 13.17 5.46
C GLY A 214 -9.08 11.96 5.02
N THR A 215 -9.43 11.05 5.94
CA THR A 215 -10.36 9.96 5.62
C THR A 215 -11.81 10.40 5.77
N VAL A 216 -12.52 10.48 4.64
CA VAL A 216 -13.97 10.65 4.60
C VAL A 216 -14.63 9.29 4.79
N ARG A 217 -15.41 9.14 5.85
CA ARG A 217 -16.19 7.92 6.12
C ARG A 217 -17.65 8.19 5.90
N VAL A 218 -18.29 7.35 5.11
CA VAL A 218 -19.72 7.39 4.84
C VAL A 218 -20.36 6.17 5.49
N THR A 219 -21.45 6.40 6.22
CA THR A 219 -22.37 5.38 6.70
C THR A 219 -23.73 5.60 6.08
N VAL A 220 -24.33 4.57 5.53
CA VAL A 220 -25.67 4.59 4.96
C VAL A 220 -26.54 3.62 5.76
N ASP A 221 -27.45 4.19 6.54
CA ASP A 221 -28.51 3.42 7.17
C ASP A 221 -29.57 3.05 6.14
N TYR A 222 -30.16 1.86 6.25
CA TYR A 222 -31.28 1.41 5.41
C TYR A 222 -32.15 0.39 6.17
N SER A 223 -33.32 0.05 5.62
CA SER A 223 -34.24 -0.91 6.21
C SER A 223 -34.56 -2.05 5.24
N VAL A 224 -34.47 -3.28 5.75
CA VAL A 224 -34.92 -4.53 5.11
C VAL A 224 -35.57 -5.40 6.18
N TYR A 225 -36.61 -6.17 5.83
CA TYR A 225 -37.36 -7.00 6.78
C TYR A 225 -37.87 -6.23 8.03
N GLY A 226 -38.19 -4.94 7.88
CA GLY A 226 -38.60 -4.07 8.99
C GLY A 226 -37.50 -3.76 10.02
N THR A 227 -36.25 -4.17 9.75
CA THR A 227 -35.09 -3.98 10.61
C THR A 227 -34.13 -2.97 9.99
N ARG A 228 -33.50 -2.14 10.83
CA ARG A 228 -32.51 -1.15 10.40
C ARG A 228 -31.13 -1.78 10.31
N ASN A 229 -30.45 -1.53 9.21
CA ASN A 229 -29.10 -2.00 8.89
C ASN A 229 -28.24 -0.82 8.41
N SER A 230 -26.93 -1.03 8.31
CA SER A 230 -26.00 -0.01 7.84
C SER A 230 -24.93 -0.60 6.94
N GLY A 231 -24.58 0.13 5.87
CA GLY A 231 -23.39 -0.12 5.06
C GLY A 231 -22.44 1.06 5.18
N SER A 232 -21.14 0.84 5.03
CA SER A 232 -20.14 1.91 5.14
C SER A 232 -19.09 1.84 4.05
N GLY A 233 -18.61 3.01 3.64
CA GLY A 233 -17.50 3.18 2.71
C GLY A 233 -16.53 4.25 3.21
N ARG A 234 -15.30 4.24 2.71
CA ARG A 234 -14.32 5.28 3.01
C ARG A 234 -13.44 5.61 1.81
N VAL A 235 -13.01 6.86 1.74
CA VAL A 235 -11.96 7.33 0.83
C VAL A 235 -11.04 8.26 1.60
N THR A 236 -9.76 8.24 1.28
CA THR A 236 -8.78 9.16 1.83
C THR A 236 -8.45 10.20 0.78
N ALA A 237 -8.44 11.47 1.16
CA ALA A 237 -7.92 12.57 0.35
C ALA A 237 -6.71 13.16 1.05
N LEU A 238 -5.70 13.56 0.28
CA LEU A 238 -4.49 14.19 0.80
C LEU A 238 -4.58 15.71 0.65
N VAL A 239 -4.12 16.42 1.66
CA VAL A 239 -3.90 17.87 1.63
C VAL A 239 -2.42 18.11 1.56
N VAL A 240 -1.98 18.71 0.48
CA VAL A 240 -0.57 18.82 0.13
C VAL A 240 -0.16 20.28 0.15
N SER A 241 0.82 20.59 0.98
CA SER A 241 1.58 21.84 0.85
C SER A 241 2.60 21.65 -0.28
N PRO A 242 2.54 22.43 -1.38
CA PRO A 242 3.36 22.17 -2.56
C PRO A 242 4.86 22.15 -2.25
N LEU A 243 5.57 21.17 -2.82
CA LEU A 243 7.04 21.17 -2.84
C LEU A 243 7.54 22.31 -3.75
N THR A 244 8.44 23.14 -3.23
CA THR A 244 8.94 24.32 -3.96
C THR A 244 10.46 24.48 -3.96
N SER A 245 11.18 23.87 -3.00
CA SER A 245 12.62 24.07 -2.84
C SER A 245 13.51 23.02 -3.54
N LEU A 246 12.96 21.85 -3.88
CA LEU A 246 13.69 20.72 -4.48
C LEU A 246 12.91 20.10 -5.65
N SER A 247 13.60 19.26 -6.43
CA SER A 247 12.98 18.42 -7.46
C SER A 247 12.31 17.19 -6.85
N SER A 248 11.36 16.59 -7.56
CA SER A 248 10.73 15.33 -7.16
C SER A 248 10.51 14.39 -8.32
N PHE A 249 10.59 13.09 -8.06
CA PHE A 249 10.29 12.04 -9.03
C PHE A 249 9.67 10.84 -8.33
N GLY A 250 8.75 10.14 -8.98
CA GLY A 250 8.23 8.86 -8.52
C GLY A 250 8.22 7.85 -9.66
N SER A 251 8.81 6.67 -9.44
CA SER A 251 8.70 5.55 -10.39
C SER A 251 7.34 4.86 -10.31
N VAL A 252 6.55 5.21 -9.28
CA VAL A 252 5.15 4.85 -9.06
C VAL A 252 4.34 6.11 -8.72
N PRO A 253 2.99 6.09 -8.78
CA PRO A 253 2.18 7.23 -8.34
C PRO A 253 2.59 7.71 -6.95
N SER A 254 3.05 8.95 -6.87
CA SER A 254 3.68 9.53 -5.68
C SER A 254 3.18 10.94 -5.46
N THR A 255 3.06 11.33 -4.19
CA THR A 255 2.72 12.69 -3.76
C THR A 255 3.85 13.23 -2.90
N PHE A 256 4.23 14.48 -3.15
CA PHE A 256 5.33 15.16 -2.47
C PHE A 256 4.82 16.47 -1.88
N GLY A 257 5.26 16.78 -0.67
CA GLY A 257 4.91 18.03 -0.02
C GLY A 257 6.06 18.62 0.77
N GLU A 258 6.00 19.93 0.94
CA GLU A 258 6.95 20.71 1.72
C GLU A 258 6.22 21.72 2.61
N LEU A 259 6.62 21.80 3.88
CA LEU A 259 6.14 22.85 4.78
C LEU A 259 7.20 23.16 5.84
N ALA A 260 7.59 24.43 5.95
CA ALA A 260 8.48 24.94 6.99
C ALA A 260 9.80 24.13 7.16
N GLY A 261 10.40 23.71 6.05
CA GLY A 261 11.66 22.93 6.05
C GLY A 261 11.49 21.43 6.34
N VAL A 262 10.24 20.95 6.43
CA VAL A 262 9.90 19.53 6.49
C VAL A 262 9.39 19.08 5.13
N TYR A 263 9.85 17.92 4.68
CA TYR A 263 9.44 17.26 3.45
C TYR A 263 8.62 16.02 3.77
N ALA A 264 7.66 15.69 2.91
CA ALA A 264 6.93 14.42 2.98
C ALA A 264 6.90 13.75 1.62
N ILE A 265 7.01 12.42 1.64
CA ILE A 265 6.86 11.55 0.48
C ILE A 265 5.78 10.53 0.81
N HIS A 266 4.76 10.43 -0.05
CA HIS A 266 3.66 9.48 0.07
C HIS A 266 3.49 8.68 -1.21
N ASN A 267 3.78 7.37 -1.17
CA ASN A 267 3.60 6.44 -2.28
C ASN A 267 3.46 4.98 -1.82
N ALA A 268 2.93 4.13 -2.70
CA ALA A 268 3.08 2.68 -2.60
C ALA A 268 4.44 2.25 -3.19
N GLY A 269 4.70 0.96 -3.33
CA GLY A 269 5.86 0.44 -4.08
C GLY A 269 6.31 -0.91 -3.54
N ALA A 270 6.56 -1.86 -4.44
CA ALA A 270 6.90 -3.24 -4.11
C ALA A 270 8.19 -3.34 -3.29
N ASP A 271 9.30 -2.81 -3.81
CA ASP A 271 10.57 -2.58 -3.12
C ASP A 271 11.54 -1.75 -4.00
N ILE A 272 12.74 -1.46 -3.50
CA ILE A 272 13.91 -0.91 -4.22
C ILE A 272 15.08 -1.92 -4.31
N TRP A 273 14.80 -3.22 -4.23
CA TRP A 273 15.79 -4.28 -4.09
C TRP A 273 15.84 -5.23 -5.31
N GLY A 274 17.06 -5.61 -5.72
CA GLY A 274 17.34 -6.53 -6.82
C GLY A 274 18.08 -7.82 -6.43
N GLY A 275 18.53 -7.96 -5.18
CA GLY A 275 19.22 -9.16 -4.73
C GLY A 275 18.33 -10.40 -4.70
N GLY A 276 18.87 -11.57 -5.05
CA GLY A 276 18.15 -12.84 -4.96
C GLY A 276 17.13 -13.11 -6.07
N GLY A 277 17.24 -12.41 -7.21
CA GLY A 277 16.37 -12.56 -8.37
C GLY A 277 15.14 -11.64 -8.37
N GLN A 278 15.01 -10.77 -7.36
CA GLN A 278 14.10 -9.61 -7.39
C GLN A 278 14.60 -8.60 -8.41
N ASN A 279 13.71 -7.72 -8.89
CA ASN A 279 14.06 -6.66 -9.84
C ASN A 279 13.20 -5.42 -9.59
N ASP A 280 13.01 -5.08 -8.32
CA ASP A 280 12.11 -4.02 -7.89
C ASP A 280 12.90 -2.72 -7.71
N ASP A 281 12.35 -1.62 -8.24
CA ASP A 281 12.92 -0.26 -8.11
C ASP A 281 11.78 0.77 -8.11
N GLU A 282 10.88 0.59 -7.14
CA GLU A 282 9.63 1.34 -6.97
C GLU A 282 9.70 2.28 -5.77
N TYR A 283 9.78 3.58 -6.03
CA TYR A 283 10.00 4.61 -5.01
C TYR A 283 9.44 5.99 -5.40
N GLY A 284 9.31 6.85 -4.40
CA GLY A 284 9.24 8.30 -4.53
C GLY A 284 10.52 8.95 -4.00
N THR A 285 10.95 10.05 -4.61
CA THR A 285 12.15 10.80 -4.22
C THR A 285 11.94 12.31 -4.30
N VAL A 286 12.56 13.03 -3.37
CA VAL A 286 12.71 14.50 -3.36
C VAL A 286 14.21 14.81 -3.29
N TYR A 287 14.75 15.51 -4.28
CA TYR A 287 16.20 15.53 -4.52
C TYR A 287 16.70 16.84 -5.11
N SER A 288 18.01 17.06 -4.96
CA SER A 288 18.77 18.07 -5.70
C SER A 288 19.55 17.39 -6.81
N PRO A 289 19.34 17.78 -8.09
CA PRO A 289 20.06 17.18 -9.20
C PRO A 289 21.54 17.55 -9.21
N ASP A 290 22.40 16.61 -9.61
CA ASP A 290 23.87 16.79 -9.75
C ASP A 290 24.55 17.45 -8.53
N ALA A 291 24.04 17.20 -7.31
CA ALA A 291 24.43 17.94 -6.12
C ALA A 291 25.50 17.25 -5.25
N ALA A 292 25.69 15.94 -5.40
CA ALA A 292 26.72 15.20 -4.67
C ALA A 292 27.92 14.89 -5.58
N HIS A 293 29.10 15.37 -5.17
CA HIS A 293 30.38 15.16 -5.83
C HIS A 293 31.42 14.60 -4.84
N ASP A 294 32.69 14.51 -5.24
CA ASP A 294 33.75 14.09 -4.33
C ASP A 294 33.84 15.06 -3.12
N GLY A 295 33.91 14.50 -1.92
CA GLY A 295 33.93 15.24 -0.66
C GLY A 295 32.54 15.60 -0.08
N SER A 296 31.46 15.42 -0.85
CA SER A 296 30.11 15.78 -0.37
C SER A 296 29.67 14.96 0.83
N VAL A 297 28.98 15.62 1.75
CA VAL A 297 28.32 14.99 2.90
C VAL A 297 26.82 15.31 2.86
N VAL A 298 26.01 14.28 2.64
CA VAL A 298 24.55 14.40 2.58
C VAL A 298 23.96 13.91 3.88
N THR A 299 23.14 14.73 4.53
CA THR A 299 22.51 14.44 5.83
C THR A 299 21.01 14.66 5.76
N VAL A 300 20.24 13.86 6.49
CA VAL A 300 18.81 14.11 6.74
C VAL A 300 18.41 13.57 8.10
N ARG A 301 17.42 14.19 8.73
CA ARG A 301 16.64 13.58 9.80
C ARG A 301 15.39 12.95 9.23
N VAL A 302 15.26 11.63 9.36
CA VAL A 302 13.98 10.94 9.13
C VAL A 302 13.13 11.15 10.38
N ASP A 303 12.08 11.96 10.29
CA ASP A 303 11.24 12.32 11.43
C ASP A 303 10.28 11.19 11.80
N ALA A 304 9.61 10.63 10.80
CA ALA A 304 8.67 9.52 10.96
C ALA A 304 8.59 8.68 9.69
N VAL A 305 8.31 7.38 9.88
CA VAL A 305 8.05 6.40 8.83
C VAL A 305 6.81 5.63 9.23
N GLU A 306 5.76 5.67 8.41
CA GLU A 306 4.57 4.86 8.63
C GLU A 306 4.88 3.37 8.41
N GLU A 307 4.53 2.52 9.38
CA GLU A 307 4.72 1.08 9.27
C GLU A 307 3.64 0.41 8.41
N ILE A 308 3.84 0.43 7.10
CA ILE A 308 3.07 -0.38 6.15
C ILE A 308 3.62 -1.81 6.11
N ASN A 309 4.95 -1.94 6.20
CA ASN A 309 5.69 -3.18 6.24
C ASN A 309 6.90 -3.01 7.18
N PRO A 310 7.36 -4.06 7.88
CA PRO A 310 8.62 -4.01 8.63
C PRO A 310 9.83 -3.50 7.82
N TRP A 311 9.79 -3.69 6.49
CA TRP A 311 10.76 -3.25 5.50
C TRP A 311 10.32 -2.04 4.66
N THR A 312 9.31 -1.27 5.09
CA THR A 312 9.12 0.10 4.58
C THR A 312 10.43 0.87 4.76
N LYS A 313 10.92 1.54 3.72
CA LYS A 313 12.23 2.20 3.72
C LYS A 313 12.06 3.70 3.51
N ALA A 314 12.70 4.50 4.36
CA ALA A 314 12.78 5.95 4.21
C ALA A 314 14.18 6.44 4.55
N GLY A 315 14.78 7.29 3.72
CA GLY A 315 16.10 7.85 4.05
C GLY A 315 16.74 8.60 2.90
N LEU A 316 18.06 8.47 2.76
CA LEU A 316 18.86 9.15 1.74
C LEU A 316 19.08 8.27 0.51
N VAL A 317 19.22 8.91 -0.65
CA VAL A 317 19.70 8.31 -1.89
C VAL A 317 20.83 9.15 -2.50
N LEU A 318 21.84 8.47 -3.04
CA LEU A 318 22.73 8.98 -4.09
C LEU A 318 22.57 8.10 -5.32
N ARG A 319 22.37 8.71 -6.50
CA ARG A 319 22.28 7.99 -7.78
C ARG A 319 22.73 8.92 -8.90
N ASN A 320 23.32 8.37 -9.97
CA ASN A 320 23.69 9.22 -11.13
C ASN A 320 22.48 9.96 -11.72
N ASP A 321 21.31 9.30 -11.72
CA ASP A 321 20.04 9.86 -12.14
C ASP A 321 18.93 9.13 -11.36
N VAL A 322 18.28 9.81 -10.41
CA VAL A 322 17.17 9.22 -9.64
C VAL A 322 15.88 9.07 -10.44
N THR A 323 15.81 9.57 -11.67
CA THR A 323 14.67 9.39 -12.58
C THR A 323 14.78 8.15 -13.45
N ALA A 324 15.99 7.57 -13.57
CA ALA A 324 16.28 6.37 -14.35
C ALA A 324 16.01 5.06 -13.59
N ALA A 325 14.77 4.84 -13.14
CA ALA A 325 14.41 3.62 -12.41
C ALA A 325 14.82 2.33 -13.18
N ARG A 326 15.40 1.36 -12.47
CA ARG A 326 15.97 0.09 -12.95
C ARG A 326 17.18 0.20 -13.89
N GLN A 327 17.69 1.39 -14.16
CA GLN A 327 18.76 1.60 -15.15
C GLN A 327 19.86 2.55 -14.64
N GLY A 328 19.52 3.45 -13.72
CA GLY A 328 20.45 4.45 -13.18
C GLY A 328 21.51 3.78 -12.34
N GLN A 329 22.77 3.98 -12.72
CA GLN A 329 23.94 3.45 -12.03
C GLN A 329 24.35 4.33 -10.85
N GLY A 330 25.38 3.88 -10.12
CA GLY A 330 25.93 4.61 -9.00
C GLY A 330 24.94 4.72 -7.84
N TYR A 331 24.21 3.66 -7.55
CA TYR A 331 23.04 3.71 -6.67
C TYR A 331 23.35 3.23 -5.24
N VAL A 332 23.17 4.11 -4.25
CA VAL A 332 23.28 3.80 -2.82
C VAL A 332 22.20 4.50 -2.03
N VAL A 333 21.66 3.81 -1.04
CA VAL A 333 20.70 4.37 -0.08
C VAL A 333 21.14 4.11 1.35
N MET A 334 20.83 5.05 2.23
CA MET A 334 20.88 4.87 3.68
C MET A 334 19.48 5.08 4.22
N VAL A 335 18.83 4.04 4.71
CA VAL A 335 17.40 4.05 5.07
C VAL A 335 17.17 3.63 6.50
N ALA A 336 16.16 4.22 7.13
CA ALA A 336 15.51 3.74 8.34
C ALA A 336 14.28 2.90 7.96
N THR A 337 14.02 1.86 8.74
CA THR A 337 12.86 0.97 8.57
C THR A 337 12.14 0.80 9.92
N PRO A 338 10.81 0.58 9.93
CA PRO A 338 10.07 0.38 11.17
C PRO A 338 10.50 -0.88 11.95
N GLY A 339 10.73 -2.00 11.25
CA GLY A 339 10.96 -3.30 11.87
C GLY A 339 12.37 -3.88 11.76
N ASN A 340 13.22 -3.32 10.88
CA ASN A 340 14.54 -3.87 10.58
C ASN A 340 15.69 -2.91 10.92
N GLY A 341 15.42 -1.77 11.53
CA GLY A 341 16.44 -0.81 11.92
C GLY A 341 16.94 0.03 10.75
N VAL A 342 18.22 0.42 10.77
CA VAL A 342 18.85 1.21 9.70
C VAL A 342 19.70 0.35 8.77
N SER A 343 19.66 0.63 7.47
CA SER A 343 20.34 -0.15 6.44
C SER A 343 21.02 0.73 5.40
N LEU A 344 22.29 0.43 5.11
CA LEU A 344 23.03 0.93 3.95
C LEU A 344 22.92 -0.13 2.85
N GLN A 345 22.36 0.23 1.70
CA GLN A 345 22.17 -0.68 0.56
C GLN A 345 22.76 -0.04 -0.70
N TRP A 346 23.41 -0.84 -1.54
CA TRP A 346 24.06 -0.33 -2.75
C TRP A 346 23.99 -1.32 -3.90
N ASP A 347 24.05 -0.77 -5.10
CA ASP A 347 24.32 -1.49 -6.34
C ASP A 347 25.83 -1.76 -6.42
N SER A 348 26.21 -3.03 -6.32
CA SER A 348 27.62 -3.43 -6.36
C SER A 348 28.16 -3.69 -7.76
N ASN A 349 27.31 -3.81 -8.77
CA ASN A 349 27.66 -4.35 -10.08
C ASN A 349 27.34 -3.41 -11.27
N ALA A 350 26.70 -2.27 -11.00
CA ALA A 350 26.27 -1.23 -11.96
C ALA A 350 25.16 -1.67 -12.93
N ASP A 351 24.30 -2.60 -12.53
CA ASP A 351 23.09 -2.99 -13.28
C ASP A 351 21.88 -2.10 -12.99
N GLY A 352 21.99 -1.17 -12.03
CA GLY A 352 20.94 -0.23 -11.66
C GLY A 352 20.01 -0.71 -10.55
N LEU A 353 20.32 -1.82 -9.87
CA LEU A 353 19.54 -2.36 -8.76
C LEU A 353 20.38 -2.52 -7.49
N LEU A 354 19.77 -2.28 -6.33
CA LEU A 354 20.42 -2.54 -5.04
C LEU A 354 20.54 -4.06 -4.81
N ASP A 355 21.76 -4.55 -4.57
CA ASP A 355 22.02 -5.99 -4.45
C ASP A 355 22.94 -6.37 -3.28
N GLN A 356 23.50 -5.38 -2.58
CA GLN A 356 24.25 -5.55 -1.34
C GLN A 356 23.71 -4.67 -0.23
N TRP A 357 23.86 -5.12 1.02
CA TRP A 357 23.40 -4.38 2.19
C TRP A 357 24.28 -4.57 3.43
N ARG A 358 24.18 -3.61 4.35
CA ARG A 358 24.58 -3.71 5.76
C ARG A 358 23.49 -3.10 6.62
N GLN A 359 23.33 -3.61 7.83
CA GLN A 359 22.21 -3.24 8.69
C GLN A 359 22.62 -3.31 10.16
N THR A 360 21.95 -2.50 10.98
CA THR A 360 21.87 -2.72 12.42
C THR A 360 20.41 -2.63 12.85
N GLY A 361 19.98 -3.58 13.68
CA GLY A 361 18.63 -3.58 14.25
C GLY A 361 18.51 -2.59 15.42
N GLY A 362 17.27 -2.37 15.87
CA GLY A 362 16.95 -1.61 17.10
C GLY A 362 17.05 -0.09 16.99
N VAL A 363 17.20 0.47 15.78
CA VAL A 363 17.28 1.91 15.53
C VAL A 363 16.17 2.32 14.57
N THR A 364 15.20 3.10 15.02
CA THR A 364 14.04 3.52 14.22
C THR A 364 13.93 5.05 14.18
N ALA A 365 13.07 5.58 13.32
CA ALA A 365 12.75 7.01 13.33
C ALA A 365 12.17 7.45 14.70
N PRO A 366 12.42 8.69 15.16
CA PRO A 366 13.26 9.70 14.50
C PRO A 366 14.76 9.37 14.55
N VAL A 367 15.46 9.50 13.43
CA VAL A 367 16.90 9.18 13.31
C VAL A 367 17.56 10.03 12.22
N TRP A 368 18.80 10.44 12.44
CA TRP A 368 19.61 11.11 11.43
C TRP A 368 20.40 10.09 10.63
N LEU A 369 20.42 10.25 9.32
CA LEU A 369 21.15 9.42 8.38
C LEU A 369 22.15 10.29 7.62
N ARG A 370 23.30 9.73 7.26
CA ARG A 370 24.34 10.44 6.53
C ARG A 370 25.06 9.54 5.54
N LEU A 371 25.30 10.08 4.35
CA LEU A 371 26.16 9.52 3.31
C LEU A 371 27.32 10.49 3.06
N ALA A 372 28.55 10.04 3.28
CA ALA A 372 29.75 10.82 2.97
C ALA A 372 30.48 10.16 1.79
N ARG A 373 30.72 10.94 0.73
CA ARG A 373 31.32 10.47 -0.51
C ARG A 373 32.79 10.85 -0.61
N SER A 374 33.63 9.91 -1.03
CA SER A 374 35.04 10.12 -1.36
C SER A 374 35.40 9.31 -2.61
N GLY A 375 35.50 10.00 -3.74
CA GLY A 375 35.61 9.41 -5.08
C GLY A 375 34.42 8.50 -5.39
N ASP A 376 34.71 7.23 -5.61
CA ASP A 376 33.74 6.15 -5.82
C ASP A 376 33.33 5.43 -4.52
N ARG A 377 33.84 5.86 -3.36
CA ARG A 377 33.52 5.25 -2.07
C ARG A 377 32.49 6.06 -1.32
N VAL A 378 31.55 5.37 -0.68
CA VAL A 378 30.52 5.99 0.16
C VAL A 378 30.54 5.38 1.55
N THR A 379 30.46 6.25 2.56
CA THR A 379 30.36 5.87 3.98
C THR A 379 28.97 6.20 4.50
N GLY A 380 28.21 5.18 4.90
CA GLY A 380 26.93 5.33 5.59
C GLY A 380 27.10 5.47 7.10
N SER A 381 26.40 6.41 7.71
CA SER A 381 26.36 6.61 9.17
C SER A 381 24.95 6.98 9.64
N TYR A 382 24.67 6.76 10.92
CA TYR A 382 23.43 7.18 11.56
C TYR A 382 23.69 7.83 12.93
N SER A 383 22.71 8.60 13.43
CA SER A 383 22.75 9.22 14.76
C SER A 383 21.36 9.31 15.38
N ASN A 384 21.27 9.09 16.69
CA ASN A 384 20.02 9.26 17.47
C ASN A 384 19.87 10.67 18.06
N ASP A 385 20.92 11.50 18.01
CA ASP A 385 20.97 12.82 18.64
C ASP A 385 21.41 13.94 17.69
N GLY A 386 21.65 13.62 16.41
CA GLY A 386 22.10 14.55 15.37
C GLY A 386 23.57 14.97 15.47
N THR A 387 24.32 14.51 16.48
CA THR A 387 25.69 14.98 16.77
C THR A 387 26.72 13.84 16.86
N THR A 388 26.36 12.73 17.49
CA THR A 388 27.19 11.54 17.64
C THR A 388 26.88 10.56 16.52
N TRP A 389 27.84 10.36 15.62
CA TRP A 389 27.64 9.54 14.43
C TRP A 389 28.24 8.14 14.57
N THR A 390 27.42 7.12 14.33
CA THR A 390 27.84 5.72 14.27
C THR A 390 27.93 5.28 12.82
N GLN A 391 29.13 4.88 12.38
CA GLN A 391 29.36 4.38 11.02
C GLN A 391 28.84 2.95 10.85
N LEU A 392 28.16 2.66 9.75
CA LEU A 392 27.60 1.34 9.43
C LEU A 392 28.58 0.50 8.60
N GLY A 393 29.65 0.04 9.25
CA GLY A 393 30.72 -0.76 8.63
C GLY A 393 31.66 0.07 7.73
N ALA A 394 32.62 -0.58 7.06
CA ALA A 394 33.60 0.07 6.18
C ALA A 394 32.99 0.80 4.95
N PRO A 395 33.66 1.80 4.34
CA PRO A 395 33.16 2.43 3.12
C PRO A 395 32.95 1.44 1.97
N VAL A 396 31.82 1.56 1.25
CA VAL A 396 31.46 0.71 0.10
C VAL A 396 31.90 1.38 -1.20
N THR A 397 32.23 0.59 -2.22
CA THR A 397 32.53 1.10 -3.56
C THR A 397 31.26 1.10 -4.39
N LEU A 398 30.97 2.24 -5.02
CA LEU A 398 29.79 2.51 -5.80
C LEU A 398 30.14 2.37 -7.29
N THR A 399 30.09 1.13 -7.80
CA THR A 399 30.45 0.82 -9.19
C THR A 399 29.59 1.65 -10.15
N GLY A 400 30.21 2.28 -11.13
CA GLY A 400 29.51 3.10 -12.13
C GLY A 400 29.07 4.49 -11.63
N ALA A 401 29.52 4.95 -10.46
CA ALA A 401 29.24 6.31 -10.00
C ALA A 401 29.85 7.37 -10.94
N ALA A 402 29.03 8.32 -11.37
CA ALA A 402 29.44 9.50 -12.14
C ALA A 402 30.13 10.54 -11.22
N ALA A 403 30.80 11.53 -11.81
CA ALA A 403 31.48 12.57 -11.03
C ALA A 403 30.50 13.34 -10.12
N ASP A 404 29.37 13.73 -10.70
CA ASP A 404 28.25 14.36 -10.01
C ASP A 404 27.07 13.38 -9.98
N GLN A 405 26.31 13.38 -8.88
CA GLN A 405 25.16 12.52 -8.67
C GLN A 405 24.02 13.32 -8.07
N ASP A 406 22.80 12.89 -8.36
CA ASP A 406 21.62 13.34 -7.63
C ASP A 406 21.71 12.92 -6.16
N ALA A 407 21.29 13.80 -5.27
CA ALA A 407 21.25 13.55 -3.84
C ALA A 407 19.89 13.95 -3.26
N GLY A 408 19.28 13.09 -2.47
CA GLY A 408 17.94 13.36 -1.97
C GLY A 408 17.43 12.41 -0.91
N MET A 409 16.14 12.55 -0.65
CA MET A 409 15.32 11.72 0.22
C MET A 409 14.56 10.71 -0.63
N ILE A 410 14.47 9.45 -0.18
CA ILE A 410 13.79 8.36 -0.88
C ILE A 410 12.81 7.63 0.05
N TYR A 411 11.70 7.15 -0.51
CA TYR A 411 10.71 6.34 0.20
C TYR A 411 10.13 5.21 -0.66
N THR A 412 9.97 4.03 -0.05
CA THR A 412 9.15 2.93 -0.59
C THR A 412 8.37 2.24 0.54
N SER A 413 7.08 1.99 0.31
CA SER A 413 6.20 1.35 1.30
C SER A 413 6.51 -0.12 1.53
N HIS A 414 7.19 -0.78 0.58
CA HIS A 414 7.38 -2.22 0.53
C HIS A 414 6.04 -3.00 0.51
N SER A 415 5.08 -2.46 -0.23
CA SER A 415 3.69 -2.88 -0.31
C SER A 415 2.98 -2.24 -1.52
N THR A 416 1.84 -2.81 -1.90
CA THR A 416 0.91 -2.15 -2.83
C THR A 416 0.08 -1.07 -2.14
N GLN A 417 0.10 -1.00 -0.81
CA GLN A 417 -0.54 0.04 -0.01
C GLN A 417 0.41 1.23 0.14
N ALA A 418 -0.07 2.44 -0.16
CA ALA A 418 0.69 3.64 0.08
C ALA A 418 0.87 3.92 1.58
N GLY A 419 2.03 4.45 1.94
CA GLY A 419 2.27 5.04 3.24
C GLY A 419 3.06 6.34 3.10
N GLN A 420 3.43 6.94 4.22
CA GLN A 420 4.15 8.21 4.26
C GLN A 420 5.45 8.14 5.08
N ALA A 421 6.44 8.92 4.65
CA ALA A 421 7.57 9.32 5.49
C ALA A 421 7.74 10.84 5.50
N THR A 422 8.28 11.35 6.60
CA THR A 422 8.60 12.79 6.77
C THR A 422 10.06 12.98 7.12
N PHE A 423 10.61 14.08 6.63
CA PHE A 423 12.04 14.38 6.69
C PHE A 423 12.26 15.85 7.03
N SER A 424 13.29 16.13 7.83
CA SER A 424 13.74 17.48 8.12
C SER A 424 15.27 17.52 8.14
N GLU A 425 15.83 18.73 8.28
CA GLU A 425 17.29 18.92 8.38
C GLU A 425 18.07 18.29 7.20
N PHE A 426 17.47 18.32 6.00
CA PHE A 426 18.17 17.89 4.78
C PHE A 426 19.26 18.89 4.42
N SER A 427 20.49 18.42 4.25
CA SER A 427 21.62 19.23 3.81
C SER A 427 22.58 18.45 2.92
N ILE A 428 23.30 19.21 2.10
CA ILE A 428 24.42 18.75 1.28
C ILE A 428 25.56 19.74 1.55
N ASP A 429 26.62 19.27 2.20
CA ASP A 429 27.82 20.05 2.55
C ASP A 429 29.02 19.71 1.68
#